data_AF-A0A3C2A321-F1
#
_entry.id   AF-A0A3C2A321-F1
#
_cell.length_a   1.000
_cell.length_b   1.000
_cell.length_c   1.000
_cell.angle_alpha   90.00
_cell.angle_beta   90.00
_cell.angle_gamma   90.00
#
_symmetry.space_group_name_H-M   'P 1'
#
loop_
_entity.id
_entity.type
_entity.pdbx_description
1 polymer ?
#
loop_
_entity_poly.entity_id
_entity_poly.type
_entity_poly.pdbx_seq_one_letter_code
_entity_poly.pdbx_strand_id
1 'polypeptide(L)' 'MDEPDLLAELQAFVQPVFARFPIAWVGIDLIQSTSGKWYLLELNSGPRFQHYIQHNGPETVVAMYQKLLSHL' A
#
# COMPACT_ATOMS: atom_id res chain seq x y z
N MET A 1 4.77 18.48 -0.28
CA MET A 1 5.44 17.34 0.37
C MET A 1 6.27 16.69 -0.70
N ASP A 2 7.56 16.53 -0.44
CA ASP A 2 8.38 15.70 -1.31
C ASP A 2 7.90 14.25 -1.18
N GLU A 3 8.01 13.47 -2.25
CA GLU A 3 7.55 12.07 -2.32
C GLU A 3 8.04 11.17 -1.16
N PRO A 4 9.27 11.34 -0.62
CA PRO A 4 9.75 10.59 0.54
C PRO A 4 8.97 10.85 1.84
N ASP A 5 8.48 12.08 2.06
CA ASP A 5 7.79 12.46 3.28
C ASP A 5 6.39 11.84 3.37
N LEU A 6 5.68 11.81 2.23
CA LEU A 6 4.36 11.21 2.16
C LEU A 6 4.41 9.70 2.39
N LEU A 7 5.40 9.01 1.81
CA LEU A 7 5.53 7.57 1.99
C LEU A 7 5.74 7.19 3.47
N ALA A 8 6.60 7.94 4.17
CA ALA A 8 6.84 7.75 5.60
C ALA A 8 5.58 8.00 6.44
N GLU A 9 4.83 9.05 6.12
CA GLU A 9 3.55 9.36 6.78
C GLU A 9 2.52 8.23 6.59
N LEU A 10 2.35 7.75 5.36
CA LEU A 10 1.43 6.66 5.05
C LEU A 10 1.84 5.35 5.74
N GLN A 11 3.14 5.03 5.75
CA GLN A 11 3.66 3.87 6.48
C GLN A 11 3.35 3.94 7.98
N ALA A 12 3.58 5.10 8.60
CA ALA A 12 3.25 5.30 10.01
C ALA A 12 1.74 5.15 10.28
N PHE A 13 0.89 5.66 9.38
CA PHE A 13 -0.56 5.56 9.50
C PHE A 13 -1.06 4.11 9.42
N VAL A 14 -0.54 3.30 8.49
CA VAL A 14 -1.03 1.94 8.25
C VAL A 14 -0.43 0.89 9.18
N GLN A 15 0.72 1.17 9.81
CA GLN A 15 1.44 0.21 10.66
C GLN A 15 0.57 -0.50 11.72
N PRO A 16 -0.38 0.18 12.41
CA PRO A 16 -1.25 -0.47 13.40
C PRO A 16 -2.14 -1.59 12.82
N VAL A 17 -2.44 -1.57 11.52
CA VAL A 17 -3.23 -2.61 10.84
C VAL A 17 -2.52 -3.97 10.94
N PHE A 18 -1.21 -3.99 10.65
CA PHE A 18 -0.38 -5.19 10.66
C PHE A 18 -0.12 -5.73 12.08
N ALA A 19 -0.21 -4.87 13.10
CA ALA A 19 -0.17 -5.31 14.50
C ALA A 19 -1.49 -5.97 14.94
N ARG A 20 -2.62 -5.54 14.36
CA ARG A 20 -3.96 -6.00 14.74
C ARG A 20 -4.37 -7.30 14.03
N PHE A 21 -3.97 -7.44 12.76
CA PHE A 21 -4.31 -8.57 11.91
C PHE A 21 -3.03 -9.29 11.46
N PRO A 22 -2.97 -10.64 11.52
CA PRO A 22 -1.82 -11.40 11.06
C PRO A 22 -1.82 -11.51 9.52
N ILE A 23 -1.78 -10.37 8.84
CA ILE A 23 -1.74 -10.26 7.38
C ILE A 23 -0.34 -9.83 6.95
N ALA A 24 0.31 -10.62 6.11
CA ALA A 24 1.62 -10.28 5.56
C ALA A 24 1.51 -9.29 4.38
N TRP A 25 0.36 -9.26 3.71
CA TRP A 25 0.12 -8.49 2.49
C TRP A 25 -1.35 -8.12 2.36
N VAL A 26 -1.62 -6.86 2.02
CA VAL A 26 -2.97 -6.34 1.78
C VAL A 26 -2.88 -5.03 0.98
N GLY A 27 -3.86 -4.79 0.10
CA GLY A 27 -4.09 -3.47 -0.49
C GLY A 27 -4.81 -2.57 0.51
N ILE A 28 -4.49 -1.28 0.50
CA ILE A 28 -5.02 -0.32 1.48
C ILE A 28 -5.56 0.89 0.73
N ASP A 29 -6.85 1.14 0.87
CA ASP A 29 -7.48 2.33 0.29
C ASP A 29 -7.60 3.42 1.37
N LEU A 30 -7.00 4.57 1.09
CA LEU A 30 -6.87 5.70 2.01
C LEU A 30 -7.47 6.96 1.40
N ILE A 31 -8.03 7.82 2.27
CA ILE A 31 -8.42 9.18 1.90
C ILE A 31 -7.90 10.18 2.93
N GLN A 32 -7.45 11.33 2.46
CA GLN A 32 -7.14 12.48 3.31
C GLN A 32 -8.31 13.47 3.30
N SER A 33 -8.77 13.91 4.46
CA SER A 33 -9.70 15.04 4.52
C SER A 33 -9.00 16.33 4.10
N THR A 34 -9.80 17.35 3.78
CA THR A 34 -9.32 18.72 3.55
C THR A 34 -8.57 19.33 4.75
N SER A 35 -8.76 18.78 5.95
CA SER A 35 -8.03 19.15 7.16
C SER A 35 -6.73 18.36 7.38
N GLY A 36 -6.31 17.53 6.41
CA GLY A 36 -5.07 16.75 6.47
C GLY A 36 -5.16 15.43 7.23
N LYS A 37 -6.35 15.02 7.71
CA LYS A 37 -6.50 13.78 8.49
C LYS A 37 -6.71 12.59 7.56
N TRP A 38 -5.96 11.52 7.80
CA TRP A 38 -6.10 10.25 7.09
C TRP A 38 -7.23 9.38 7.63
N TYR A 39 -7.89 8.68 6.72
CA TYR A 39 -8.92 7.69 6.98
C TYR A 39 -8.65 6.42 6.17
N LEU A 40 -8.74 5.28 6.84
CA LEU A 40 -8.73 3.96 6.21
C LEU A 40 -10.13 3.62 5.72
N LEU A 41 -10.27 3.29 4.43
CA LEU A 41 -11.55 2.94 3.81
C LEU A 41 -11.71 1.43 3.65
N GLU A 42 -10.70 0.76 3.11
CA GLU A 42 -10.76 -0.67 2.79
C GLU A 42 -9.40 -1.36 2.98
N LEU A 43 -9.46 -2.64 3.37
CA LEU A 43 -8.35 -3.59 3.32
C LEU A 43 -8.68 -4.68 2.29
N ASN A 44 -8.01 -4.66 1.14
CA ASN A 44 -8.26 -5.58 0.04
C ASN A 44 -7.23 -6.71 0.01
N SER A 45 -7.65 -7.95 0.23
CA SER A 45 -6.75 -9.12 0.24
C SER A 45 -6.22 -9.51 -1.15
N GLY A 46 -6.80 -8.99 -2.23
CA GLY A 46 -6.41 -9.23 -3.61
C GLY A 46 -6.28 -7.93 -4.41
N PRO A 47 -5.31 -7.06 -4.07
CA PRO A 47 -5.16 -5.79 -4.76
C PRO A 47 -4.87 -6.01 -6.24
N ARG A 48 -5.57 -5.25 -7.09
CA ARG A 48 -5.38 -5.28 -8.54
C ARG A 48 -4.51 -4.11 -8.99
N PHE A 49 -3.53 -4.40 -9.85
CA PHE A 49 -2.55 -3.43 -10.34
C PHE A 49 -2.75 -3.04 -11.80
N GLN A 50 -3.90 -3.37 -12.40
CA GLN A 50 -4.14 -3.21 -13.85
C GLN A 50 -3.89 -1.78 -14.34
N HIS A 51 -4.42 -0.78 -13.64
CA HIS A 51 -4.19 0.63 -13.99
C HIS A 51 -2.73 1.05 -13.84
N TYR A 52 -2.07 0.62 -12.77
CA TYR A 52 -0.64 0.90 -12.58
C TYR A 52 0.20 0.29 -13.72
N ILE A 53 -0.06 -0.98 -14.05
CA ILE A 53 0.65 -1.71 -15.12
C ILE A 53 0.42 -1.06 -16.49
N GLN A 54 -0.79 -0.61 -16.77
CA GLN A 54 -1.11 0.08 -18.03
C GLN A 54 -0.27 1.34 -18.25
N HIS A 55 0.10 2.06 -17.18
CA HIS A 55 0.84 3.32 -17.26
C HIS A 55 2.34 3.18 -17.02
N ASN A 56 2.78 2.18 -16.24
CA ASN A 56 4.15 2.07 -15.75
C ASN A 56 4.86 0.78 -16.17
N GLY A 57 4.14 -0.15 -16.82
CA GLY A 57 4.65 -1.49 -17.11
C GLY A 57 4.51 -2.45 -15.92
N PRO A 58 4.70 -3.77 -16.16
CA PRO A 58 4.54 -4.80 -15.14
C PRO A 58 5.73 -4.95 -14.19
N GLU A 59 6.90 -4.40 -14.53
CA GLU A 59 8.20 -4.76 -13.93
C GLU A 59 8.23 -4.52 -12.41
N THR A 60 7.75 -3.36 -11.96
CA THR A 60 7.70 -3.01 -10.53
C THR A 60 6.78 -3.95 -9.74
N VAL A 61 5.63 -4.32 -10.32
CA VAL A 61 4.66 -5.23 -9.69
C VAL A 61 5.23 -6.64 -9.63
N VAL A 62 5.92 -7.10 -10.68
CA VAL A 62 6.61 -8.40 -10.70
C VAL A 62 7.70 -8.45 -9.63
N ALA A 63 8.55 -7.40 -9.55
CA ALA A 63 9.62 -7.32 -8.55
C ALA A 63 9.07 -7.35 -7.11
N MET A 64 7.94 -6.67 -6.86
CA MET A 64 7.23 -6.71 -5.60
C MET A 64 6.79 -8.14 -5.24
N TYR A 65 6.14 -8.85 -6.16
CA TYR A 65 5.74 -10.25 -5.92
C TYR A 65 6.93 -11.17 -5.70
N GLN A 66 8.02 -11.02 -6.48
CA GLN A 66 9.25 -11.80 -6.27
C GLN A 66 9.80 -11.62 -4.85
N LYS A 67 9.82 -10.38 -4.35
CA LYS A 67 10.27 -10.07 -2.99
C LYS A 67 9.34 -10.67 -1.93
N LEU A 68 8.02 -10.60 -2.11
CA LEU A 68 7.06 -11.20 -1.17
C LEU A 68 7.23 -12.73 -1.11
N LEU A 69 7.31 -13.38 -2.28
CA LEU A 69 7.44 -14.83 -2.39
C LEU A 69 8.80 -15.34 -1.87
N SER A 70 9.87 -14.53 -1.92
CA SER A 70 11.17 -14.94 -1.36
C SER A 70 11.23 -14.92 0.17
N HIS A 71 10.21 -14.37 0.84
CA HIS A 71 10.11 -14.32 2.30
C HIS A 71 8.98 -15.21 2.84
N LEU A 72 8.37 -16.02 1.98
CA LEU A 72 7.48 -17.12 2.35
C LEU A 72 8.30 -18.41 2.52
#